data_AF-G9QJT6-F1
#
_entry.id   AF-G9QJT6-F1
#
_cell.length_a   1.000
_cell.length_b   1.000
_cell.length_c   1.000
_cell.angle_alpha   90.00
_cell.angle_beta   90.00
_cell.angle_gamma   90.00
#
_symmetry.space_group_name_H-M   'P 1'
#
loop_
_entity.id
_entity.type
_entity.pdbx_description
1 polymer ?
#
loop_
_entity_poly.entity_id
_entity_poly.type
_entity_poly.pdbx_seq_one_letter_code
_entity_poly.pdbx_strand_id
1 'polypeptide(L)'
;AESVQQQCFHEFRRQIEYKSNWNNIRFILADRWFPSSKLCSCCGKVKKDLKLSDRTFECECGNIVDRDYQASINLKKYGENVLESAS
;
A
#
# COMPACT_ATOMS: atom_id res chain seq x y z
N ALA A 1 16.26 -7.51 -12.71
CA ALA A 1 14.92 -8.16 -12.74
C ALA A 1 14.88 -9.42 -11.86
N GLU A 2 16.01 -10.12 -11.70
CA GLU A 2 16.11 -11.35 -10.88
C GLU A 2 15.70 -11.18 -9.40
N SER A 3 15.90 -10.01 -8.79
CA SER A 3 15.60 -9.82 -7.36
C SER A 3 14.11 -9.86 -7.01
N VAL A 4 13.21 -9.53 -7.94
CA VAL A 4 11.75 -9.49 -7.68
C VAL A 4 11.12 -10.87 -7.90
N GLN A 5 11.64 -11.67 -8.85
CA GLN A 5 11.13 -13.02 -9.11
C GLN A 5 11.41 -13.99 -7.96
N GLN A 6 12.48 -13.78 -7.19
CA GLN A 6 12.79 -14.58 -5.99
C GLN A 6 11.89 -14.28 -4.78
N GLN A 7 11.10 -13.21 -4.80
CA GLN A 7 10.25 -12.84 -3.66
C GLN A 7 8.93 -13.61 -3.60
N CYS A 8 8.62 -14.44 -4.61
CA CYS A 8 7.42 -15.28 -4.66
C CYS A 8 6.12 -14.52 -4.31
N PHE A 9 6.00 -13.25 -4.70
CA PHE A 9 4.85 -12.40 -4.31
C PHE A 9 3.49 -12.94 -4.76
N HIS A 10 3.45 -13.69 -5.86
CA HIS A 10 2.26 -14.41 -6.27
C HIS A 10 1.82 -15.43 -5.21
N GLU A 11 2.74 -16.27 -4.74
CA GLU A 11 2.47 -17.27 -3.72
C GLU A 11 2.13 -16.62 -2.38
N PHE A 12 2.85 -15.57 -2.00
CA PHE A 12 2.54 -14.80 -0.80
C PHE A 12 1.10 -14.25 -0.82
N ARG A 13 0.70 -13.64 -1.94
CA ARG A 13 -0.66 -13.15 -2.15
C ARG A 13 -1.68 -14.31 -2.10
N ARG A 14 -1.41 -15.42 -2.79
CA ARG A 14 -2.29 -16.60 -2.81
C ARG A 14 -2.54 -17.11 -1.38
N GLN A 15 -1.49 -17.20 -0.56
CA GLN A 15 -1.59 -17.66 0.82
C GLN A 15 -2.42 -16.71 1.69
N ILE A 16 -2.24 -15.39 1.55
CA ILE A 16 -3.07 -14.40 2.27
C ILE A 16 -4.53 -14.54 1.88
N GLU A 17 -4.83 -14.56 0.57
CA GLU A 17 -6.20 -14.66 0.05
C GLU A 17 -6.89 -15.93 0.55
N TYR A 18 -6.20 -17.07 0.46
CA TYR A 18 -6.67 -18.35 0.98
C TYR A 18 -6.93 -18.32 2.50
N LYS A 19 -5.98 -17.81 3.30
CA LYS A 19 -6.12 -17.75 4.76
C LYS A 19 -7.19 -16.75 5.20
N SER A 20 -7.35 -15.64 4.50
CA SER A 20 -8.45 -14.70 4.73
C SER A 20 -9.80 -15.39 4.49
N ASN A 21 -9.96 -16.09 3.36
CA ASN A 21 -11.19 -16.81 3.05
C ASN A 21 -11.48 -17.92 4.08
N TRP A 22 -10.48 -18.70 4.50
CA TRP A 22 -10.64 -19.71 5.56
C TRP A 22 -11.24 -19.10 6.82
N ASN A 23 -10.80 -17.90 7.22
CA ASN A 23 -11.22 -17.24 8.45
C ASN A 23 -12.42 -16.30 8.28
N ASN A 24 -13.13 -16.34 7.15
CA ASN A 24 -14.21 -15.40 6.82
C ASN A 24 -13.81 -13.92 6.92
N ILE A 25 -12.54 -13.60 6.63
CA ILE A 25 -12.01 -12.24 6.59
C ILE A 25 -12.08 -11.74 5.15
N ARG A 26 -12.70 -10.58 4.94
CA ARG A 26 -12.76 -9.94 3.61
C ARG A 26 -11.35 -9.55 3.15
N PHE A 27 -10.94 -10.05 1.99
CA PHE A 27 -9.68 -9.70 1.35
C PHE A 27 -9.91 -8.60 0.30
N ILE A 28 -9.18 -7.49 0.40
CA ILE A 28 -9.22 -6.39 -0.57
C ILE A 28 -7.84 -6.25 -1.20
N LEU A 29 -7.80 -6.34 -2.53
CA LEU A 29 -6.59 -6.07 -3.29
C LEU A 29 -6.59 -4.62 -3.79
N ALA A 30 -5.52 -3.88 -3.47
CA ALA A 30 -5.28 -2.57 -4.07
C ALA A 30 -4.84 -2.68 -5.54
N ASP A 31 -5.21 -1.69 -6.36
CA ASP A 31 -4.75 -1.60 -7.74
C ASP A 31 -3.22 -1.64 -7.84
N ARG A 32 -2.69 -2.29 -8.89
CA ARG A 32 -1.25 -2.47 -9.10
C ARG A 32 -0.49 -1.14 -9.13
N TRP A 33 -1.12 -0.09 -9.63
CA TRP A 33 -0.52 1.24 -9.79
C TRP A 33 -0.92 2.22 -8.71
N PHE A 34 -1.61 1.77 -7.66
CA PHE A 34 -1.95 2.61 -6.52
C PHE A 34 -0.66 3.12 -5.84
N PRO A 35 -0.44 4.45 -5.74
CA PRO A 35 0.82 5.03 -5.29
C PRO A 35 0.92 5.04 -3.75
N SER A 36 0.75 3.90 -3.09
CA SER A 36 0.63 3.80 -1.62
C SER A 36 1.77 4.50 -0.87
N SER A 37 3.02 4.29 -1.25
CA SER A 37 4.19 4.91 -0.59
C SER A 37 4.49 6.34 -1.03
N LYS A 38 3.91 6.78 -2.17
CA LYS A 38 4.16 8.10 -2.76
C LYS A 38 3.04 9.10 -2.46
N LEU A 39 1.85 8.63 -2.11
CA LEU A 39 0.71 9.45 -1.74
C LEU A 39 0.90 10.02 -0.33
N CYS A 40 0.78 11.33 -0.14
CA CYS A 40 0.77 11.90 1.19
C CYS A 40 -0.58 11.63 1.87
N SER A 41 -0.59 10.97 3.02
CA SER A 41 -1.83 10.70 3.77
C SER A 41 -2.49 11.96 4.33
N CYS A 42 -1.76 13.07 4.43
CA CYS A 42 -2.23 14.33 4.99
C CYS A 42 -2.87 15.24 3.93
N CYS A 43 -2.21 15.42 2.77
CA CYS A 43 -2.65 16.37 1.75
C CYS A 43 -3.01 15.76 0.39
N GLY A 44 -2.84 14.45 0.19
CA GLY A 44 -3.18 13.76 -1.05
C GLY A 44 -2.24 14.03 -2.24
N LYS A 45 -1.19 14.85 -2.09
CA LYS A 45 -0.18 15.02 -3.15
C LYS A 45 0.63 13.73 -3.35
N VAL A 46 0.94 13.41 -4.60
CA VAL A 46 1.81 12.28 -4.97
C VAL A 46 3.24 12.76 -5.20
N LYS A 47 4.18 12.26 -4.40
CA LYS A 47 5.62 12.53 -4.53
C LYS A 47 6.24 11.66 -5.61
N LYS A 48 6.47 12.21 -6.81
CA LYS A 48 6.92 11.46 -7.99
C LYS A 48 8.37 10.97 -7.89
N ASP A 49 9.20 11.77 -7.25
CA ASP A 49 10.67 11.66 -7.13
C ASP A 49 11.15 10.78 -5.96
N LEU A 50 10.23 10.21 -5.17
CA LEU A 50 10.57 9.29 -4.07
C LEU A 50 11.24 8.01 -4.60
N LYS A 51 12.42 7.70 -4.07
CA LYS A 51 13.25 6.53 -4.42
C LYS A 51 13.05 5.39 -3.42
N LEU A 52 13.40 4.17 -3.84
CA LEU A 52 13.38 2.99 -2.97
C LEU A 52 14.39 3.04 -1.82
N SER A 53 15.47 3.80 -1.98
CA SER A 53 16.46 4.06 -0.92
C SER A 53 15.94 4.99 0.16
N ASP A 54 14.91 5.78 -0.14
CA ASP A 54 14.37 6.77 0.79
C ASP A 54 13.51 6.03 1.81
N ARG A 55 13.94 6.07 3.08
CA ARG A 55 13.24 5.45 4.21
C ARG A 55 12.26 6.42 4.86
N THR A 56 12.50 7.73 4.73
CA THR A 56 11.62 8.78 5.22
C THR A 56 10.82 9.37 4.06
N PHE A 57 9.50 9.51 4.25
CA PHE A 57 8.62 10.29 3.42
C PHE A 57 8.52 11.71 3.98
N GLU A 58 8.90 12.69 3.16
CA GLU A 58 8.81 14.12 3.49
C GLU A 58 7.95 14.83 2.45
N CYS A 59 6.89 15.50 2.90
CA CYS A 59 5.97 16.24 2.05
C CYS A 59 6.04 17.74 2.32
N GLU A 60 5.81 18.55 1.28
CA GLU A 60 5.69 20.01 1.37
C GLU A 60 4.62 20.48 2.37
N CYS A 61 3.62 19.65 2.68
CA CYS A 61 2.61 19.97 3.68
C CYS A 61 3.10 19.79 5.14
N GLY A 62 4.38 19.46 5.35
CA GLY A 62 4.99 19.24 6.66
C GLY A 62 4.87 17.81 7.20
N ASN A 63 4.27 16.88 6.46
CA ASN A 63 4.21 15.48 6.87
C ASN A 63 5.59 14.82 6.70
N ILE A 64 6.18 14.36 7.80
CA ILE A 64 7.47 13.68 7.85
C ILE A 64 7.27 12.37 8.62
N VAL A 65 7.47 11.24 7.95
CA VAL A 65 7.10 9.93 8.47
C VAL A 65 7.91 8.80 7.82
N ASP A 66 8.01 7.63 8.43
CA ASP A 66 8.57 6.45 7.74
C ASP A 66 7.72 6.12 6.49
N ARG A 67 8.39 5.81 5.38
CA ARG A 67 7.77 5.55 4.08
C ARG A 67 6.86 4.32 4.11
N ASP A 68 7.26 3.26 4.79
CA ASP A 68 6.48 2.03 4.84
C ASP A 68 5.23 2.24 5.75
N TYR A 69 5.35 3.06 6.79
CA TYR A 69 4.19 3.53 7.57
C TYR A 69 3.26 4.45 6.76
N GLN A 70 3.80 5.36 5.94
CA GLN A 70 3.00 6.14 4.99
C GLN A 70 2.19 5.24 4.05
N ALA A 71 2.83 4.19 3.51
CA ALA A 71 2.18 3.23 2.63
C ALA A 71 1.06 2.45 3.32
N SER A 72 1.26 2.04 4.59
CA SER A 72 0.25 1.30 5.34
C SER A 72 -1.00 2.14 5.64
N ILE A 73 -0.83 3.43 5.98
CA ILE A 73 -1.95 4.37 6.17
C ILE A 73 -2.76 4.49 4.87
N ASN A 74 -2.09 4.63 3.73
CA ASN A 74 -2.77 4.79 2.45
C ASN A 74 -3.48 3.50 1.99
N LEU A 75 -2.90 2.32 2.26
CA LEU A 75 -3.56 1.04 1.98
C LEU A 75 -4.78 0.81 2.87
N LYS A 76 -4.74 1.23 4.15
CA LYS A 76 -5.92 1.22 5.03
C LYS A 76 -7.04 2.08 4.46
N LYS A 77 -6.74 3.35 4.11
CA LYS A 77 -7.72 4.27 3.52
C LYS A 77 -8.30 3.74 2.20
N TYR A 78 -7.46 3.12 1.36
CA TYR A 78 -7.93 2.47 0.14
C TYR A 78 -8.95 1.37 0.45
N GLY A 79 -8.65 0.50 1.42
CA GLY A 79 -9.57 -0.56 1.85
C GLY A 79 -10.89 0.00 2.37
N GLU A 80 -10.85 1.02 3.24
CA GLU A 80 -12.03 1.70 3.78
C GLU A 80 -12.92 2.26 2.66
N ASN A 81 -12.35 2.98 1.70
CA ASN A 81 -13.09 3.52 0.56
C ASN A 81 -13.77 2.43 -0.30
N VAL A 82 -13.12 1.28 -0.48
CA VAL A 82 -13.68 0.13 -1.22
C VAL A 82 -14.86 -0.48 -0.46
N LEU A 83 -14.81 -0.51 0.88
CA LEU A 83 -15.92 -0.99 1.70
C LEU A 83 -17.12 -0.04 1.64
N GLU A 84 -16.87 1.26 1.74
CA GLU A 84 -17.92 2.30 1.65
C GLU A 84 -18.60 2.30 0.29
N SER A 85 -17.85 2.16 -0.81
CA SER A 85 -18.40 2.13 -2.18
C SER A 85 -19.22 0.87 -2.49
N ALA A 86 -19.12 -0.16 -1.66
CA ALA A 86 -19.83 -1.42 -1.82
C ALA A 86 -21.08 -1.53 -0.90
N SER A 87 -21.35 -0.48 -0.11
CA SER A 87 -22.52 -0.34 0.77
C SER A 87 -23.59 0.50 0.10
#